data_AF-A0A3M1TLR1-F1
#
_entry.id   AF-A0A3M1TLR1-F1
#
_cell.length_a   1.000
_cell.length_b   1.000
_cell.length_c   1.000
_cell.angle_alpha   90.00
_cell.angle_beta   90.00
_cell.angle_gamma   90.00
#
_symmetry.space_group_name_H-M   'P 1'
#
loop_
_entity.id
_entity.type
_entity.pdbx_description
1 polymer ?
#
loop_
_entity_poly.entity_id
_entity_poly.type
_entity_poly.pdbx_seq_one_letter_code
_entity_poly.pdbx_strand_id
1 'polypeptide(L)'
;MIQRPPTLAPLCALCAIATSLGVAGCRDSSGGGAATGSATAPATASGVALAWGAPLPVSSAPGDRATAVVRDGGGDVVVAHPPSAELLRVDAAGAATAEGSFGAEVKALVWADGALFAATSQPSTPDAADVYERGPSGWTLSLDGTEDVSVLFAEGDTLHAIRGGHGLPTVHFERPPGGPWQPVAGSFPLGVPTAGVSHAGELWIALAPDAASGDAVLVHGRPGSLRPELLPSAPMGAKQVVTALCSTPGKLLVATVSTDSAGNVLQSQLVGYDGAAFRQELVVAGDAFLCLAAIGGTAFAGSESGQLLTNSGSGWQASGTPFPGAVTALHAPDAQTLYAGVSGPAGVELYAASVTGAAAATGGTAPLPLDYLSDLKPLLAGCVGCHASMQTGFRLSSGLSDDAADHQAVLGQVDLAQPDASPLLTKASGAVGHAGGAPWATGSAEYATALRWIQDGGHFDKTLLPAASATPTTPTTPTTPT
;
A
#
# COMPACT_ATOMS: atom_id res chain seq x y z
N MET A 1 -3.34 -46.46 -56.26
CA MET A 1 -2.02 -46.40 -55.63
C MET A 1 -2.22 -46.12 -54.14
N ILE A 2 -1.90 -47.14 -53.34
CA ILE A 2 -1.49 -47.18 -51.92
C ILE A 2 -2.30 -46.36 -50.90
N GLN A 3 -2.99 -47.11 -50.03
CA GLN A 3 -3.71 -46.70 -48.83
C GLN A 3 -2.80 -46.64 -47.58
N ARG A 4 -3.14 -45.69 -46.68
CA ARG A 4 -3.07 -45.72 -45.18
C ARG A 4 -1.70 -45.94 -44.49
N PRO A 5 -1.51 -45.63 -43.18
CA PRO A 5 -2.54 -45.41 -42.13
C PRO A 5 -2.32 -44.20 -41.17
N PRO A 6 -3.32 -43.92 -40.29
CA PRO A 6 -3.15 -43.16 -39.06
C PRO A 6 -2.69 -44.09 -37.91
N THR A 7 -1.84 -43.60 -37.02
CA THR A 7 -1.38 -44.32 -35.82
C THR A 7 -2.33 -44.14 -34.64
N LEU A 8 -2.65 -45.26 -34.01
CA LEU A 8 -3.47 -45.42 -32.81
C LEU A 8 -2.61 -46.04 -31.68
N ALA A 9 -2.84 -45.55 -30.46
CA ALA A 9 -2.79 -46.25 -29.16
C ALA A 9 -1.40 -46.58 -28.53
N PRO A 10 -1.29 -46.95 -27.22
CA PRO A 10 -2.36 -47.28 -26.28
C PRO A 10 -2.22 -46.82 -24.80
N LEU A 11 -3.33 -46.99 -24.07
CA LEU A 11 -3.39 -47.25 -22.63
C LEU A 11 -2.55 -48.48 -22.24
N CYS A 12 -1.86 -48.43 -21.10
CA CYS A 12 -1.52 -49.63 -20.35
C CYS A 12 -1.39 -49.33 -18.85
N ALA A 13 -2.27 -49.92 -18.06
CA ALA A 13 -2.13 -50.12 -16.62
C ALA A 13 -1.46 -51.49 -16.38
N LEU A 14 -0.54 -51.59 -15.40
CA LEU A 14 -0.50 -52.64 -14.36
C LEU A 14 0.80 -52.56 -13.50
N CYS A 15 0.59 -52.34 -12.21
CA CYS A 15 0.95 -53.20 -11.05
C CYS A 15 2.39 -53.71 -10.76
N ALA A 16 2.75 -53.53 -9.47
CA ALA A 16 3.68 -54.28 -8.59
C ALA A 16 5.19 -54.07 -8.84
N ILE A 17 6.07 -53.90 -7.85
CA ILE A 17 6.29 -54.70 -6.64
C ILE A 17 6.95 -53.85 -5.53
N ALA A 18 6.58 -54.18 -4.28
CA ALA A 18 7.10 -53.66 -3.03
C ALA A 18 8.52 -54.15 -2.68
N THR A 19 9.27 -53.34 -1.93
CA THR A 19 10.22 -53.83 -0.92
C THR A 19 10.13 -52.96 0.33
N SER A 20 9.69 -53.61 1.40
CA SER A 20 9.69 -53.15 2.79
C SER A 20 10.87 -53.76 3.55
N LEU A 21 11.54 -52.98 4.39
CA LEU A 21 12.26 -53.35 5.61
C LEU A 21 12.29 -52.06 6.46
N GLY A 22 11.96 -51.98 7.75
CA GLY A 22 11.68 -52.94 8.81
C GLY A 22 12.09 -52.26 10.13
N VAL A 23 11.15 -51.67 10.88
CA VAL A 23 10.61 -52.13 12.19
C VAL A 23 11.48 -51.82 13.44
N ALA A 24 10.88 -51.09 14.39
CA ALA A 24 10.68 -51.41 15.82
C ALA A 24 10.08 -50.16 16.51
N GLY A 25 8.87 -50.13 17.09
CA GLY A 25 8.29 -50.94 18.19
C GLY A 25 8.25 -50.04 19.45
N CYS A 26 7.18 -49.84 20.23
CA CYS A 26 6.04 -50.69 20.57
C CYS A 26 4.77 -49.88 20.92
N ARG A 27 3.63 -50.56 20.76
CA ARG A 27 2.28 -50.21 21.22
C ARG A 27 2.08 -50.65 22.67
N ASP A 28 1.05 -50.11 23.32
CA ASP A 28 0.02 -50.94 23.96
C ASP A 28 -1.34 -50.25 23.95
N SER A 29 -2.37 -51.02 24.29
CA SER A 29 -3.63 -51.09 23.56
C SER A 29 -4.85 -50.78 24.43
N SER A 30 -5.98 -50.52 23.74
CA SER A 30 -7.37 -50.87 24.09
C SER A 30 -8.24 -49.89 24.87
N GLY A 31 -9.48 -49.72 24.37
CA GLY A 31 -10.60 -49.12 25.09
C GLY A 31 -11.55 -48.35 24.18
N GLY A 32 -12.53 -49.04 23.59
CA GLY A 32 -13.63 -48.40 22.87
C GLY A 32 -14.58 -47.65 23.81
N GLY A 33 -15.12 -46.54 23.32
CA GLY A 33 -16.19 -45.80 23.99
C GLY A 33 -16.67 -44.67 23.09
N ALA A 34 -17.88 -44.79 22.55
CA ALA A 34 -18.56 -43.71 21.87
C ALA A 34 -18.80 -42.57 22.86
N ALA A 35 -18.16 -41.43 22.63
CA ALA A 35 -18.42 -40.20 23.36
C ALA A 35 -18.74 -39.11 22.34
N THR A 36 -19.98 -38.63 22.39
CA THR A 36 -20.40 -37.34 21.83
C THR A 36 -19.61 -36.24 22.55
N GLY A 37 -18.42 -35.95 22.05
CA GLY A 37 -17.55 -34.89 22.54
C GLY A 37 -17.90 -33.58 21.86
N SER A 38 -18.55 -32.69 22.61
CA SER A 38 -18.49 -31.24 22.36
C SER A 38 -17.03 -30.86 22.11
N ALA A 39 -16.75 -30.29 20.94
CA ALA A 39 -15.44 -29.76 20.62
C ALA A 39 -15.15 -28.58 21.57
N THR A 40 -14.41 -28.86 22.64
CA THR A 40 -13.77 -27.82 23.45
C THR A 40 -12.80 -27.06 22.55
N ALA A 41 -13.07 -25.75 22.41
CA ALA A 41 -12.23 -24.81 21.69
C ALA A 41 -10.76 -24.87 22.18
N PRO A 42 -9.77 -24.77 21.28
CA PRO A 42 -8.40 -24.56 21.70
C PRO A 42 -8.28 -23.19 22.40
N ALA A 43 -7.50 -23.16 23.48
CA ALA A 43 -7.29 -21.97 24.30
C ALA A 43 -6.81 -20.79 23.44
N THR A 44 -7.53 -19.68 23.53
CA THR A 44 -7.22 -18.42 22.86
C THR A 44 -5.95 -17.82 23.46
N ALA A 45 -4.85 -17.87 22.70
CA ALA A 45 -3.82 -16.86 22.85
C ALA A 45 -4.48 -15.50 22.63
N SER A 46 -4.14 -14.51 23.46
CA SER A 46 -4.68 -13.15 23.41
C SER A 46 -4.41 -12.51 22.04
N GLY A 47 -5.31 -12.74 21.10
CA GLY A 47 -5.14 -12.44 19.69
C GLY A 47 -6.49 -12.50 19.00
N VAL A 48 -6.66 -11.65 18.00
CA VAL A 48 -7.90 -11.46 17.23
C VAL A 48 -8.54 -12.79 16.85
N ALA A 49 -9.84 -12.94 17.13
CA ALA A 49 -10.61 -14.12 16.76
C ALA A 49 -11.38 -13.86 15.46
N LEU A 50 -11.14 -14.70 14.46
CA LEU A 50 -11.84 -14.71 13.18
C LEU A 50 -12.93 -15.79 13.19
N ALA A 51 -14.17 -15.36 12.95
CA ALA A 51 -15.30 -16.25 12.74
C ALA A 51 -15.68 -16.23 11.25
N TRP A 52 -15.17 -17.21 10.51
CA TRP A 52 -15.45 -17.37 9.07
C TRP A 52 -16.86 -17.92 8.82
N GLY A 53 -17.57 -17.30 7.89
CA GLY A 53 -18.80 -17.83 7.31
C GLY A 53 -18.53 -18.97 6.31
N ALA A 54 -19.59 -19.52 5.73
CA ALA A 54 -19.47 -20.45 4.61
C ALA A 54 -18.87 -19.72 3.39
N PRO A 55 -17.98 -20.37 2.62
CA PRO A 55 -17.45 -19.78 1.39
C PRO A 55 -18.56 -19.57 0.36
N LEU A 56 -18.47 -18.46 -0.37
CA LEU A 56 -19.31 -18.16 -1.52
C LEU A 56 -18.52 -18.46 -2.80
N PRO A 57 -19.01 -19.35 -3.68
CA PRO A 57 -18.32 -19.64 -4.93
C PRO A 57 -18.42 -18.42 -5.85
N VAL A 58 -17.27 -17.94 -6.32
CA VAL A 58 -17.14 -16.82 -7.27
C VAL A 58 -16.99 -17.36 -8.69
N SER A 59 -16.09 -18.32 -8.87
CA SER A 59 -15.88 -19.02 -10.14
C SER A 59 -15.62 -20.50 -9.88
N SER A 60 -16.10 -21.35 -10.78
CA SER A 60 -15.80 -22.79 -10.78
C SER A 60 -14.75 -23.18 -11.82
N ALA A 61 -14.16 -22.21 -12.55
CA ALA A 61 -13.18 -22.49 -13.58
C ALA A 61 -11.79 -22.70 -12.95
N PRO A 62 -11.14 -23.86 -13.19
CA PRO A 62 -9.81 -24.12 -12.66
C PRO A 62 -8.79 -23.14 -13.25
N GLY A 63 -8.00 -22.51 -12.37
CA GLY A 63 -6.97 -21.54 -12.77
C GLY A 63 -7.42 -20.08 -12.68
N ASP A 64 -8.72 -19.83 -12.46
CA ASP A 64 -9.21 -18.50 -12.12
C ASP A 64 -8.59 -18.00 -10.81
N ARG A 65 -8.40 -16.69 -10.70
CA ARG A 65 -7.80 -16.07 -9.52
C ARG A 65 -8.59 -14.87 -9.05
N ALA A 66 -8.86 -14.75 -7.75
CA ALA A 66 -9.32 -13.49 -7.18
C ALA A 66 -8.17 -12.48 -7.16
N THR A 67 -8.24 -11.43 -7.97
CA THR A 67 -7.19 -10.39 -8.03
C THR A 67 -7.48 -9.21 -7.14
N ALA A 68 -8.75 -8.90 -6.92
CA ALA A 68 -9.18 -7.79 -6.09
C ALA A 68 -10.53 -8.10 -5.45
N VAL A 69 -10.72 -7.61 -4.24
CA VAL A 69 -11.99 -7.64 -3.51
C VAL A 69 -12.21 -6.26 -2.91
N VAL A 70 -13.42 -5.73 -3.02
CA VAL A 70 -13.79 -4.47 -2.38
C VAL A 70 -15.26 -4.49 -1.99
N ARG A 71 -15.62 -3.78 -0.92
CA ARG A 71 -17.01 -3.51 -0.57
C ARG A 71 -17.40 -2.12 -1.06
N ASP A 72 -18.53 -2.02 -1.76
CA ASP A 72 -19.07 -0.74 -2.23
C ASP A 72 -19.87 -0.03 -1.12
N GLY A 73 -20.28 1.22 -1.38
CA GLY A 73 -21.05 2.02 -0.41
C GLY A 73 -22.48 1.54 -0.18
N GLY A 74 -23.02 0.68 -1.05
CA GLY A 74 -24.29 -0.02 -0.85
C GLY A 74 -24.15 -1.24 0.06
N GLY A 75 -22.91 -1.68 0.29
CA GLY A 75 -22.57 -2.82 1.12
C GLY A 75 -22.37 -4.12 0.35
N ASP A 76 -22.53 -4.09 -0.98
CA ASP A 76 -22.26 -5.23 -1.86
C ASP A 76 -20.75 -5.45 -1.97
N VAL A 77 -20.33 -6.70 -2.16
CA VAL A 77 -18.93 -7.06 -2.33
C VAL A 77 -18.67 -7.35 -3.80
N VAL A 78 -17.66 -6.70 -4.37
CA VAL A 78 -17.25 -6.92 -5.77
C VAL A 78 -15.91 -7.63 -5.78
N VAL A 79 -15.84 -8.71 -6.55
CA VAL A 79 -14.66 -9.57 -6.71
C VAL A 79 -14.25 -9.59 -8.18
N ALA A 80 -12.99 -9.29 -8.47
CA ALA A 80 -12.39 -9.49 -9.78
C ALA A 80 -11.81 -10.91 -9.89
N HIS A 81 -12.18 -11.66 -10.94
CA HIS A 81 -11.73 -13.05 -11.13
C HIS A 81 -11.28 -13.39 -12.58
N PRO A 82 -10.10 -12.94 -13.04
CA PRO A 82 -9.49 -13.42 -14.28
C PRO A 82 -9.37 -14.96 -14.38
N PRO A 83 -9.28 -15.53 -15.59
CA PRO A 83 -9.01 -14.88 -16.88
C PRO A 83 -10.24 -14.35 -17.61
N SER A 84 -11.46 -14.47 -17.06
CA SER A 84 -12.66 -13.97 -17.76
C SER A 84 -12.76 -12.45 -17.82
N ALA A 85 -11.84 -11.71 -17.17
CA ALA A 85 -11.90 -10.25 -17.04
C ALA A 85 -13.31 -9.79 -16.60
N GLU A 86 -13.96 -10.59 -15.77
CA GLU A 86 -15.30 -10.34 -15.22
C GLU A 86 -15.17 -9.90 -13.77
N LEU A 87 -16.15 -9.10 -13.34
CA LEU A 87 -16.40 -8.89 -11.92
C LEU A 87 -17.62 -9.68 -11.52
N LEU A 88 -17.64 -10.12 -10.28
CA LEU A 88 -18.79 -10.69 -9.64
C LEU A 88 -19.20 -9.80 -8.48
N ARG A 89 -20.45 -9.36 -8.49
CA ARG A 89 -21.06 -8.67 -7.36
C ARG A 89 -21.81 -9.67 -6.50
N VAL A 90 -21.55 -9.63 -5.20
CA VAL A 90 -22.21 -10.43 -4.17
C VAL A 90 -23.00 -9.48 -3.28
N ASP A 91 -24.32 -9.63 -3.27
CA ASP A 91 -25.19 -8.80 -2.42
C ASP A 91 -25.15 -9.22 -0.95
N ALA A 92 -25.79 -8.44 -0.08
CA ALA A 92 -25.88 -8.74 1.35
C ALA A 92 -26.58 -10.08 1.69
N ALA A 93 -27.35 -10.65 0.76
CA ALA A 93 -27.98 -11.97 0.90
C ALA A 93 -27.08 -13.11 0.39
N GLY A 94 -25.90 -12.79 -0.16
CA GLY A 94 -24.95 -13.74 -0.73
C GLY A 94 -25.27 -14.12 -2.18
N ALA A 95 -26.19 -13.43 -2.85
CA ALA A 95 -26.49 -13.69 -4.26
C ALA A 95 -25.40 -13.08 -5.15
N ALA A 96 -24.80 -13.93 -5.98
CA ALA A 96 -23.76 -13.56 -6.92
C ALA A 96 -24.32 -13.22 -8.30
N THR A 97 -23.94 -12.06 -8.85
CA THR A 97 -24.31 -11.60 -10.19
C THR A 97 -23.07 -11.12 -10.93
N ALA A 98 -22.85 -11.62 -12.15
CA ALA A 98 -21.79 -11.12 -13.02
C ALA A 98 -22.03 -9.63 -13.32
N GLU A 99 -20.95 -8.86 -13.26
CA GLU A 99 -20.96 -7.42 -13.43
C GLU A 99 -19.74 -6.96 -14.26
N GLY A 100 -19.99 -6.51 -15.49
CA GLY A 100 -18.94 -5.96 -16.33
C GLY A 100 -18.01 -7.02 -16.96
N SER A 101 -17.41 -6.64 -18.08
CA SER A 101 -16.37 -7.41 -18.76
C SER A 101 -15.38 -6.41 -19.34
N PHE A 102 -14.09 -6.67 -19.16
CA PHE A 102 -13.02 -5.73 -19.47
C PHE A 102 -12.08 -6.31 -20.53
N GLY A 103 -11.39 -5.44 -21.27
CA GLY A 103 -10.43 -5.84 -22.30
C GLY A 103 -9.15 -6.48 -21.75
N ALA A 104 -8.87 -6.26 -20.46
CA ALA A 104 -7.71 -6.76 -19.73
C ALA A 104 -8.11 -7.15 -18.30
N GLU A 105 -7.21 -7.85 -17.60
CA GLU A 105 -7.45 -8.33 -16.24
C GLU A 105 -7.59 -7.15 -15.26
N VAL A 106 -8.70 -7.12 -14.50
CA VAL A 106 -8.86 -6.15 -13.42
C VAL A 106 -7.93 -6.53 -12.27
N LYS A 107 -6.96 -5.66 -11.95
CA LYS A 107 -5.97 -5.88 -10.88
C LYS A 107 -6.26 -5.12 -9.61
N ALA A 108 -7.02 -4.03 -9.69
CA ALA A 108 -7.38 -3.24 -8.52
C ALA A 108 -8.84 -2.80 -8.60
N LEU A 109 -9.49 -2.82 -7.45
CA LEU A 109 -10.83 -2.29 -7.24
C LEU A 109 -10.76 -1.31 -6.07
N VAL A 110 -11.30 -0.10 -6.24
CA VAL A 110 -11.26 0.95 -5.24
C VAL A 110 -12.62 1.61 -5.12
N TRP A 111 -13.14 1.66 -3.89
CA TRP A 111 -14.29 2.49 -3.56
C TRP A 111 -13.80 3.82 -3.00
N ALA A 112 -14.09 4.92 -3.69
CA ALA A 112 -13.73 6.28 -3.29
C ALA A 112 -14.67 7.27 -3.96
N ASP A 113 -14.85 8.47 -3.38
CA ASP A 113 -15.68 9.52 -4.01
C ASP A 113 -17.12 9.05 -4.31
N GLY A 114 -17.64 8.14 -3.47
CA GLY A 114 -18.98 7.56 -3.64
C GLY A 114 -19.18 6.68 -4.87
N ALA A 115 -18.10 6.28 -5.56
CA ALA A 115 -18.13 5.44 -6.73
C ALA A 115 -17.14 4.28 -6.63
N LEU A 116 -17.38 3.25 -7.44
CA LEU A 116 -16.49 2.10 -7.58
C LEU A 116 -15.66 2.25 -8.84
N PHE A 117 -14.35 2.04 -8.71
CA PHE A 117 -13.39 2.11 -9.80
C PHE A 117 -12.66 0.78 -9.96
N ALA A 118 -12.33 0.44 -11.21
CA ALA A 118 -11.58 -0.75 -11.57
C ALA A 118 -10.40 -0.36 -12.45
N ALA A 119 -9.20 -0.80 -12.10
CA ALA A 119 -8.02 -0.64 -12.95
C ALA A 119 -7.61 -1.97 -13.55
N THR A 120 -7.35 -1.97 -14.85
CA THR A 120 -6.92 -3.15 -15.59
C THR A 120 -5.41 -3.17 -15.77
N SER A 121 -4.85 -4.36 -15.99
CA SER A 121 -3.45 -4.53 -16.36
C SER A 121 -3.27 -5.85 -17.10
N GLN A 122 -2.41 -5.86 -18.09
CA GLN A 122 -1.96 -7.07 -18.75
C GLN A 122 -0.51 -6.89 -19.17
N PRO A 123 0.45 -7.43 -18.39
CA PRO A 123 1.87 -7.23 -18.65
C PRO A 123 2.25 -7.57 -20.09
N SER A 124 3.05 -6.71 -20.74
CA SER A 124 3.49 -6.85 -22.14
C SER A 124 2.38 -6.66 -23.18
N THR A 125 1.20 -6.19 -22.77
CA THR A 125 0.10 -5.85 -23.67
C THR A 125 -0.15 -4.33 -23.56
N PRO A 126 0.21 -3.56 -24.60
CA PRO A 126 -0.11 -2.14 -24.66
C PRO A 126 -1.61 -1.90 -24.52
N ASP A 127 -1.96 -0.69 -24.09
CA ASP A 127 -3.35 -0.25 -23.94
C ASP A 127 -4.17 -1.08 -22.93
N ALA A 128 -3.49 -1.68 -21.93
CA ALA A 128 -4.13 -2.52 -20.92
C ALA A 128 -4.28 -1.83 -19.56
N ALA A 129 -3.69 -0.64 -19.38
CA ALA A 129 -3.63 0.11 -18.13
C ALA A 129 -4.80 1.10 -17.93
N ASP A 130 -6.01 0.71 -18.32
CA ASP A 130 -7.21 1.54 -18.19
C ASP A 130 -7.71 1.65 -16.75
N VAL A 131 -8.49 2.72 -16.49
CA VAL A 131 -9.34 2.83 -15.30
C VAL A 131 -10.79 3.04 -15.74
N TYR A 132 -11.69 2.26 -15.17
CA TYR A 132 -13.13 2.31 -15.39
C TYR A 132 -13.84 2.79 -14.13
N GLU A 133 -14.93 3.53 -14.31
CA GLU A 133 -15.82 4.00 -13.25
C GLU A 133 -17.18 3.32 -13.41
N ARG A 134 -17.72 2.80 -12.30
CA ARG A 134 -19.03 2.15 -12.27
C ARG A 134 -20.13 3.21 -12.20
N GLY A 135 -20.92 3.31 -13.26
CA GLY A 135 -22.12 4.14 -13.32
C GLY A 135 -23.43 3.34 -13.18
N PRO A 136 -24.59 4.02 -13.21
CA PRO A 136 -25.91 3.39 -13.08
C PRO A 136 -26.23 2.37 -14.20
N SER A 137 -25.63 2.54 -15.38
CA SER A 137 -25.85 1.71 -16.57
C SER A 137 -24.71 0.73 -16.85
N GLY A 138 -23.75 0.60 -15.93
CA GLY A 138 -22.56 -0.23 -16.10
C GLY A 138 -21.27 0.56 -16.05
N TRP A 139 -20.19 -0.06 -16.52
CA TRP A 139 -18.83 0.47 -16.42
C TRP A 139 -18.48 1.35 -17.63
N THR A 140 -17.88 2.51 -17.36
CA THR A 140 -17.42 3.44 -18.39
C THR A 140 -15.94 3.71 -18.21
N LEU A 141 -15.20 3.78 -19.33
CA LEU A 141 -13.79 4.17 -19.33
C LEU A 141 -13.66 5.59 -18.74
N SER A 142 -12.92 5.70 -17.64
CA SER A 142 -12.69 6.93 -16.87
C SER A 142 -11.31 7.52 -17.18
N LEU A 143 -10.31 6.65 -17.39
CA LEU A 143 -8.96 7.02 -17.79
C LEU A 143 -8.43 5.99 -18.80
N ASP A 144 -8.15 6.44 -20.01
CA ASP A 144 -7.57 5.67 -21.11
C ASP A 144 -6.04 5.54 -20.91
N GLY A 145 -5.52 4.33 -20.85
CA GLY A 145 -4.11 4.07 -20.54
C GLY A 145 -3.39 3.32 -21.63
N THR A 146 -2.33 3.93 -22.17
CA THR A 146 -1.48 3.34 -23.23
C THR A 146 -0.45 2.36 -22.70
N GLU A 147 -0.25 2.31 -21.39
CA GLU A 147 0.69 1.40 -20.72
C GLU A 147 0.08 0.02 -20.47
N ASP A 148 0.87 -0.88 -19.88
CA ASP A 148 0.51 -2.30 -19.70
C ASP A 148 0.00 -2.61 -18.28
N VAL A 149 0.38 -1.79 -17.30
CA VAL A 149 0.08 -1.97 -15.88
C VAL A 149 -0.47 -0.68 -15.28
N SER A 150 -1.53 -0.81 -14.49
CA SER A 150 -2.18 0.27 -13.74
C SER A 150 -2.36 -0.15 -12.28
N VAL A 151 -1.76 0.60 -11.37
CA VAL A 151 -1.98 0.51 -9.93
C VAL A 151 -2.93 1.63 -9.54
N LEU A 152 -4.03 1.28 -8.88
CA LEU A 152 -5.06 2.22 -8.43
C LEU A 152 -5.26 2.11 -6.92
N PHE A 153 -5.24 3.26 -6.24
CA PHE A 153 -5.49 3.37 -4.81
C PHE A 153 -6.06 4.76 -4.47
N ALA A 154 -6.54 4.93 -3.24
CA ALA A 154 -7.12 6.19 -2.76
C ALA A 154 -6.34 6.79 -1.59
N GLU A 155 -6.32 8.12 -1.54
CA GLU A 155 -5.98 8.94 -0.37
C GLU A 155 -7.23 9.73 0.03
N GLY A 156 -7.96 9.23 1.04
CA GLY A 156 -9.31 9.73 1.31
C GLY A 156 -10.21 9.46 0.10
N ASP A 157 -10.81 10.52 -0.45
CA ASP A 157 -11.63 10.45 -1.67
C ASP A 157 -10.84 10.81 -2.95
N THR A 158 -9.56 11.16 -2.85
CA THR A 158 -8.70 11.40 -4.02
C THR A 158 -8.17 10.07 -4.54
N LEU A 159 -8.32 9.82 -5.84
CA LEU A 159 -7.81 8.63 -6.49
C LEU A 159 -6.45 8.88 -7.14
N HIS A 160 -5.58 7.87 -7.07
CA HIS A 160 -4.27 7.88 -7.68
C HIS A 160 -4.12 6.67 -8.59
N ALA A 161 -3.82 6.92 -9.87
CA ALA A 161 -3.49 5.90 -10.85
C ALA A 161 -2.02 6.03 -11.24
N ILE A 162 -1.24 4.99 -10.97
CA ILE A 162 0.16 4.88 -11.38
C ILE A 162 0.25 3.86 -12.50
N ARG A 163 0.66 4.30 -13.68
CA ARG A 163 0.72 3.44 -14.86
C ARG A 163 2.14 3.31 -15.36
N GLY A 164 2.45 2.15 -15.93
CA GLY A 164 3.77 1.87 -16.47
C GLY A 164 3.83 0.50 -17.11
N GLY A 165 5.04 0.06 -17.46
CA GLY A 165 5.23 -1.22 -18.11
C GLY A 165 6.70 -1.47 -18.41
N HIS A 166 7.00 -2.66 -18.92
CA HIS A 166 8.36 -3.04 -19.27
C HIS A 166 8.92 -2.13 -20.37
N GLY A 167 10.02 -1.44 -20.10
CA GLY A 167 10.59 -0.43 -21.00
C GLY A 167 9.73 0.82 -21.23
N LEU A 168 8.64 1.01 -20.48
CA LEU A 168 7.75 2.17 -20.57
C LEU A 168 7.99 3.12 -19.38
N PRO A 169 7.80 4.45 -19.56
CA PRO A 169 7.85 5.38 -18.45
C PRO A 169 6.73 5.08 -17.44
N THR A 170 7.03 5.25 -16.15
CA THR A 170 5.97 5.29 -15.13
C THR A 170 5.40 6.71 -15.05
N VAL A 171 4.07 6.81 -15.10
CA VAL A 171 3.31 8.06 -15.07
C VAL A 171 2.28 8.03 -13.93
N HIS A 172 1.94 9.22 -13.43
CA HIS A 172 0.99 9.39 -12.32
C HIS A 172 -0.16 10.31 -12.75
N PHE A 173 -1.38 9.84 -12.55
CA PHE A 173 -2.60 10.63 -12.62
C PHE A 173 -3.29 10.69 -11.26
N GLU A 174 -3.84 11.84 -10.91
CA GLU A 174 -4.70 12.03 -9.76
C GLU A 174 -6.10 12.45 -10.20
N ARG A 175 -7.12 11.99 -9.48
CA ARG A 175 -8.50 12.45 -9.66
C ARG A 175 -9.02 12.95 -8.32
N PRO A 176 -9.14 14.27 -8.14
CA PRO A 176 -9.80 14.85 -6.98
C PRO A 176 -11.27 14.41 -6.90
N PRO A 177 -11.90 14.49 -5.71
CA PRO A 177 -13.33 14.17 -5.55
C PRO A 177 -14.20 15.00 -6.49
N GLY A 178 -15.05 14.34 -7.27
CA GLY A 178 -15.90 14.97 -8.31
C GLY A 178 -15.15 15.64 -9.47
N GLY A 179 -13.81 15.50 -9.54
CA GLY A 179 -12.96 16.13 -10.54
C GLY A 179 -12.58 15.18 -11.70
N PRO A 180 -11.98 15.73 -12.78
CA PRO A 180 -11.36 14.91 -13.82
C PRO A 180 -9.99 14.38 -13.39
N TRP A 181 -9.51 13.35 -14.08
CA TRP A 181 -8.12 12.92 -13.99
C TRP A 181 -7.16 14.02 -14.49
N GLN A 182 -6.07 14.22 -13.75
CA GLN A 182 -5.02 15.19 -14.06
C GLN A 182 -3.65 14.51 -13.97
N PRO A 183 -2.74 14.74 -14.93
CA PRO A 183 -1.38 14.25 -14.82
C PRO A 183 -0.63 15.00 -13.73
N VAL A 184 0.09 14.26 -12.90
CA VAL A 184 0.96 14.83 -11.87
C VAL A 184 2.38 14.90 -12.42
N ALA A 185 2.94 16.11 -12.45
CA ALA A 185 4.31 16.30 -12.91
C ALA A 185 5.29 15.66 -11.91
N GLY A 186 6.13 14.76 -12.39
CA GLY A 186 7.15 14.11 -11.57
C GLY A 186 7.92 13.08 -12.37
N SER A 187 9.08 12.68 -11.88
CA SER A 187 9.87 11.59 -12.45
C SER A 187 9.85 10.39 -11.53
N PHE A 188 9.52 9.23 -12.08
CA PHE A 188 9.71 7.96 -11.39
C PHE A 188 11.07 7.37 -11.77
N PRO A 189 11.72 6.63 -10.85
CA PRO A 189 12.74 5.67 -11.23
C PRO A 189 12.22 4.70 -12.30
N LEU A 190 13.12 4.13 -13.10
CA LEU A 190 12.74 3.06 -14.02
C LEU A 190 12.24 1.84 -13.23
N GLY A 191 11.08 1.34 -13.61
CA GLY A 191 10.46 0.17 -13.00
C GLY A 191 9.00 0.03 -13.40
N VAL A 192 8.41 -1.11 -13.04
CA VAL A 192 7.00 -1.42 -13.30
C VAL A 192 6.22 -1.23 -12.00
N PRO A 193 5.15 -0.42 -11.97
CA PRO A 193 4.36 -0.25 -10.75
C PRO A 193 3.67 -1.56 -10.36
N THR A 194 3.67 -1.88 -9.07
CA THR A 194 3.14 -3.16 -8.55
C THR A 194 2.18 -3.03 -7.39
N ALA A 195 2.32 -1.99 -6.57
CA ALA A 195 1.41 -1.70 -5.48
C ALA A 195 1.46 -0.20 -5.14
N GLY A 196 0.40 0.30 -4.52
CA GLY A 196 0.28 1.68 -4.08
C GLY A 196 -0.63 1.81 -2.87
N VAL A 197 -0.31 2.71 -1.95
CA VAL A 197 -1.15 3.02 -0.77
C VAL A 197 -0.86 4.43 -0.28
N SER A 198 -1.83 5.08 0.38
CA SER A 198 -1.54 6.25 1.22
C SER A 198 -1.17 5.79 2.64
N HIS A 199 -0.05 6.29 3.15
CA HIS A 199 0.38 6.04 4.52
C HIS A 199 0.95 7.32 5.12
N ALA A 200 0.43 7.71 6.29
CA ALA A 200 0.83 8.91 7.00
C ALA A 200 0.88 10.14 6.06
N GLY A 201 -0.18 10.39 5.27
CA GLY A 201 -0.29 11.57 4.41
C GLY A 201 0.72 11.66 3.26
N GLU A 202 1.40 10.56 2.94
CA GLU A 202 2.22 10.40 1.74
C GLU A 202 1.68 9.26 0.89
N LEU A 203 1.89 9.38 -0.42
CA LEU A 203 1.74 8.26 -1.33
C LEU A 203 2.95 7.35 -1.19
N TRP A 204 2.74 6.04 -1.19
CA TRP A 204 3.77 5.02 -1.23
C TRP A 204 3.51 4.10 -2.40
N ILE A 205 4.46 4.01 -3.32
CA ILE A 205 4.32 3.32 -4.59
C ILE A 205 5.49 2.37 -4.76
N ALA A 206 5.21 1.12 -5.09
CA ALA A 206 6.23 0.10 -5.32
C ALA A 206 6.50 -0.11 -6.80
N LEU A 207 7.77 -0.10 -7.16
CA LEU A 207 8.28 -0.34 -8.50
C LEU A 207 9.11 -1.62 -8.50
N ALA A 208 8.69 -2.61 -9.28
CA ALA A 208 9.50 -3.79 -9.56
C ALA A 208 10.60 -3.45 -10.59
N PRO A 209 11.77 -4.10 -10.50
CA PRO A 209 12.83 -3.89 -11.48
C PRO A 209 12.38 -4.39 -12.86
N ASP A 210 12.71 -3.60 -13.88
CA ASP A 210 12.46 -3.96 -15.28
C ASP A 210 13.34 -5.16 -15.71
N ALA A 211 14.53 -5.26 -15.13
CA ALA A 211 15.45 -6.37 -15.36
C ALA A 211 14.93 -7.71 -14.81
N ALA A 212 15.56 -8.80 -15.29
CA ALA A 212 15.27 -10.17 -14.84
C ALA A 212 15.70 -10.44 -13.38
N SER A 213 16.50 -9.56 -12.79
CA SER A 213 16.95 -9.60 -11.40
C SER A 213 17.12 -8.18 -10.88
N GLY A 214 16.98 -7.98 -9.58
CA GLY A 214 17.14 -6.69 -8.93
C GLY A 214 16.21 -6.54 -7.73
N ASP A 215 16.45 -5.47 -6.98
CA ASP A 215 15.62 -5.11 -5.83
C ASP A 215 14.42 -4.27 -6.29
N ALA A 216 13.29 -4.42 -5.59
CA ALA A 216 12.18 -3.51 -5.75
C ALA A 216 12.51 -2.17 -5.09
N VAL A 217 11.98 -1.09 -5.64
CA VAL A 217 12.15 0.26 -5.10
C VAL A 217 10.79 0.77 -4.62
N LEU A 218 10.74 1.32 -3.42
CA LEU A 218 9.60 2.14 -3.01
C LEU A 218 9.89 3.59 -3.38
N VAL A 219 8.87 4.31 -3.81
CA VAL A 219 8.90 5.77 -3.90
C VAL A 219 7.78 6.34 -3.08
N HIS A 220 8.05 7.42 -2.36
CA HIS A 220 7.04 8.03 -1.51
C HIS A 220 7.17 9.54 -1.38
N GLY A 221 6.08 10.18 -0.96
CA GLY A 221 6.01 11.63 -0.79
C GLY A 221 4.66 12.19 -1.21
N ARG A 222 4.62 13.51 -1.36
CA ARG A 222 3.46 14.21 -1.93
C ARG A 222 3.46 14.10 -3.47
N PRO A 223 2.30 14.22 -4.13
CA PRO A 223 2.24 14.35 -5.59
C PRO A 223 3.28 15.35 -6.13
N GLY A 224 4.10 14.89 -7.08
CA GLY A 224 5.15 15.68 -7.71
C GLY A 224 6.45 15.88 -6.91
N SER A 225 6.54 15.34 -5.70
CA SER A 225 7.77 15.34 -4.88
C SER A 225 8.02 13.96 -4.28
N LEU A 226 8.14 12.96 -5.16
CA LEU A 226 8.40 11.58 -4.77
C LEU A 226 9.92 11.35 -4.62
N ARG A 227 10.29 10.62 -3.57
CA ARG A 227 11.67 10.21 -3.30
C ARG A 227 11.77 8.68 -3.22
N PRO A 228 12.87 8.08 -3.71
CA PRO A 228 13.08 6.64 -3.57
C PRO A 228 13.48 6.29 -2.13
N GLU A 229 12.98 5.16 -1.66
CA GLU A 229 13.34 4.52 -0.41
C GLU A 229 13.66 3.05 -0.69
N LEU A 230 14.78 2.57 -0.15
CA LEU A 230 15.28 1.23 -0.44
C LEU A 230 14.70 0.21 0.54
N LEU A 231 14.23 -0.91 -0.02
CA LEU A 231 13.86 -2.09 0.76
C LEU A 231 15.10 -2.90 1.14
N PRO A 232 15.00 -3.78 2.15
CA PRO A 232 16.01 -4.81 2.38
C PRO A 232 16.26 -5.62 1.11
N SER A 233 17.53 -5.72 0.70
CA SER A 233 17.92 -6.37 -0.55
C SER A 233 17.50 -7.84 -0.63
N ALA A 234 17.20 -8.25 -1.85
CA ALA A 234 16.90 -9.63 -2.20
C ALA A 234 18.15 -10.51 -2.13
N PRO A 235 17.99 -11.85 -2.18
CA PRO A 235 19.10 -12.76 -2.43
C PRO A 235 19.79 -12.41 -3.75
N MET A 236 21.10 -12.58 -3.81
CA MET A 236 21.89 -12.25 -5.00
C MET A 236 21.35 -12.96 -6.25
N GLY A 237 21.06 -12.20 -7.30
CA GLY A 237 20.53 -12.71 -8.57
C GLY A 237 19.02 -12.95 -8.59
N ALA A 238 18.31 -12.70 -7.49
CA ALA A 238 16.86 -12.78 -7.47
C ALA A 238 16.20 -11.51 -8.05
N LYS A 239 14.94 -11.65 -8.48
CA LYS A 239 14.04 -10.53 -8.74
C LYS A 239 13.13 -10.34 -7.54
N GLN A 240 13.21 -9.19 -6.87
CA GLN A 240 12.30 -8.81 -5.80
C GLN A 240 11.14 -8.00 -6.36
N VAL A 241 9.94 -8.32 -5.90
CA VAL A 241 8.70 -7.61 -6.23
C VAL A 241 7.95 -7.35 -4.93
N VAL A 242 7.39 -6.16 -4.78
CA VAL A 242 6.41 -5.88 -3.73
C VAL A 242 5.06 -6.40 -4.21
N THR A 243 4.47 -7.34 -3.48
CA THR A 243 3.18 -7.95 -3.84
C THR A 243 2.02 -7.20 -3.22
N ALA A 244 2.22 -6.55 -2.07
CA ALA A 244 1.20 -5.75 -1.41
C ALA A 244 1.81 -4.71 -0.46
N LEU A 245 1.09 -3.60 -0.32
CA LEU A 245 1.33 -2.56 0.66
C LEU A 245 0.09 -2.42 1.54
N CYS A 246 0.27 -2.17 2.83
CA CYS A 246 -0.84 -1.94 3.75
C CYS A 246 -0.47 -0.91 4.82
N SER A 247 -1.35 0.08 4.99
CA SER A 247 -1.20 1.11 6.02
C SER A 247 -1.81 0.63 7.34
N THR A 248 -1.06 0.78 8.43
CA THR A 248 -1.55 0.61 9.81
C THR A 248 -1.33 1.92 10.58
N PRO A 249 -2.01 2.15 11.73
CA PRO A 249 -1.91 3.41 12.48
C PRO A 249 -0.51 3.88 12.92
N GLY A 250 0.52 3.05 12.80
CA GLY A 250 1.90 3.46 13.11
C GLY A 250 2.97 2.81 12.25
N LYS A 251 2.59 2.15 11.15
CA LYS A 251 3.53 1.43 10.29
C LYS A 251 2.97 1.19 8.90
N LEU A 252 3.82 1.36 7.89
CA LEU A 252 3.58 0.81 6.55
C LEU A 252 4.09 -0.63 6.53
N LEU A 253 3.23 -1.56 6.17
CA LEU A 253 3.59 -2.95 5.93
C LEU A 253 3.81 -3.21 4.45
N VAL A 254 4.87 -3.94 4.15
CA VAL A 254 5.31 -4.30 2.80
C VAL A 254 5.47 -5.81 2.74
N ALA A 255 4.75 -6.44 1.82
CA ALA A 255 4.97 -7.83 1.44
C ALA A 255 5.85 -7.87 0.20
N THR A 256 6.93 -8.65 0.25
CA THR A 256 7.82 -8.87 -0.89
C THR A 256 7.92 -10.34 -1.22
N VAL A 257 8.14 -10.64 -2.49
CA VAL A 257 8.55 -11.95 -2.97
C VAL A 257 9.84 -11.80 -3.76
N SER A 258 10.78 -12.72 -3.57
CA SER A 258 12.00 -12.84 -4.35
C SER A 258 11.96 -14.14 -5.14
N THR A 259 12.08 -14.05 -6.46
CA THR A 259 12.08 -15.22 -7.35
C THR A 259 13.42 -15.40 -8.06
N ASP A 260 13.74 -16.64 -8.42
CA ASP A 260 14.83 -16.92 -9.35
C ASP A 260 14.45 -16.54 -10.81
N SER A 261 15.38 -16.74 -11.74
CA SER A 261 15.17 -16.46 -13.17
C SER A 261 14.15 -17.40 -13.83
N ALA A 262 13.79 -18.51 -13.20
CA ALA A 262 12.72 -19.41 -13.64
C ALA A 262 11.36 -19.06 -13.03
N GLY A 263 11.30 -18.03 -12.16
CA GLY A 263 10.09 -17.60 -11.48
C GLY A 263 9.77 -18.41 -10.22
N ASN A 264 10.66 -19.30 -9.77
CA ASN A 264 10.44 -20.04 -8.53
C ASN A 264 10.63 -19.10 -7.33
N VAL A 265 9.74 -19.19 -6.36
CA VAL A 265 9.84 -18.42 -5.11
C VAL A 265 11.03 -18.91 -4.31
N LEU A 266 12.00 -18.01 -4.09
CA LEU A 266 13.15 -18.25 -3.22
C LEU A 266 12.78 -17.94 -1.77
N GLN A 267 12.22 -16.74 -1.56
CA GLN A 267 11.74 -16.28 -0.27
C GLN A 267 10.67 -15.20 -0.43
N SER A 268 9.84 -15.04 0.58
CA SER A 268 9.00 -13.87 0.78
C SER A 268 9.27 -13.23 2.14
N GLN A 269 9.03 -11.93 2.25
CA GLN A 269 9.26 -11.18 3.48
C GLN A 269 8.07 -10.27 3.80
N LEU A 270 7.81 -10.11 5.09
CA LEU A 270 7.01 -9.02 5.63
C LEU A 270 7.96 -8.02 6.28
N VAL A 271 7.89 -6.78 5.82
CA VAL A 271 8.74 -5.68 6.27
C VAL A 271 7.85 -4.55 6.76
N GLY A 272 8.21 -3.95 7.89
CA GLY A 272 7.50 -2.83 8.47
C GLY A 272 8.33 -1.56 8.49
N TYR A 273 7.79 -0.45 8.01
CA TYR A 273 8.37 0.89 8.15
C TYR A 273 7.77 1.62 9.35
N ASP A 274 8.59 2.06 10.29
CA ASP A 274 8.16 2.74 11.52
C ASP A 274 8.23 4.27 11.45
N GLY A 275 8.39 4.84 10.25
CA GLY A 275 8.64 6.27 10.06
C GLY A 275 10.12 6.65 10.05
N ALA A 276 11.01 5.74 10.45
CA ALA A 276 12.45 5.96 10.45
C ALA A 276 13.20 4.94 9.59
N ALA A 277 12.83 3.66 9.65
CA ALA A 277 13.50 2.61 8.90
C ALA A 277 12.59 1.41 8.61
N PHE A 278 12.94 0.68 7.55
CA PHE A 278 12.40 -0.65 7.29
C PHE A 278 13.00 -1.69 8.25
N ARG A 279 12.13 -2.48 8.86
CA ARG A 279 12.48 -3.61 9.71
C ARG A 279 11.83 -4.87 9.20
N GLN A 280 12.64 -5.89 8.96
CA GLN A 280 12.14 -7.21 8.62
C GLN A 280 11.38 -7.80 9.83
N GLU A 281 10.16 -8.26 9.59
CA GLU A 281 9.31 -8.86 10.63
C GLU A 281 9.19 -10.37 10.49
N LEU A 282 9.12 -10.86 9.25
CA LEU A 282 9.01 -12.28 8.95
C LEU A 282 9.66 -12.58 7.59
N VAL A 283 10.31 -13.74 7.49
CA VAL A 283 10.81 -14.29 6.22
C VAL A 283 10.35 -15.74 6.13
N VAL A 284 9.80 -16.10 4.97
CA VAL A 284 9.35 -17.46 4.68
C VAL A 284 10.00 -17.92 3.38
N ALA A 285 10.55 -19.13 3.38
CA ALA A 285 11.11 -19.75 2.18
C ALA A 285 10.05 -20.62 1.49
N GLY A 286 9.96 -20.55 0.16
CA GLY A 286 9.09 -21.42 -0.65
C GLY A 286 7.58 -21.14 -0.54
N ASP A 287 7.18 -20.02 0.07
CA ASP A 287 5.80 -19.51 0.05
C ASP A 287 5.85 -18.01 -0.26
N ALA A 288 4.83 -17.49 -0.94
CA ALA A 288 4.74 -16.09 -1.34
C ALA A 288 3.60 -15.39 -0.61
N PHE A 289 3.88 -14.28 0.08
CA PHE A 289 2.82 -13.37 0.52
C PHE A 289 2.25 -12.64 -0.69
N LEU A 290 0.93 -12.68 -0.86
CA LEU A 290 0.26 -12.15 -2.05
C LEU A 290 -0.58 -10.91 -1.75
N CYS A 291 -1.10 -10.79 -0.54
CA CYS A 291 -1.99 -9.70 -0.17
C CYS A 291 -1.87 -9.34 1.32
N LEU A 292 -2.20 -8.09 1.65
CA LEU A 292 -2.20 -7.56 3.01
C LEU A 292 -3.52 -6.83 3.29
N ALA A 293 -3.95 -6.86 4.55
CA ALA A 293 -5.01 -6.00 5.06
C ALA A 293 -4.77 -5.66 6.53
N ALA A 294 -5.46 -4.65 7.05
CA ALA A 294 -5.37 -4.28 8.46
C ALA A 294 -6.73 -3.87 9.03
N ILE A 295 -6.99 -4.27 10.29
CA ILE A 295 -8.19 -3.95 11.05
C ILE A 295 -7.78 -3.56 12.46
N GLY A 296 -8.08 -2.33 12.89
CA GLY A 296 -7.84 -1.90 14.28
C GLY A 296 -6.38 -2.09 14.73
N GLY A 297 -5.40 -1.88 13.85
CA GLY A 297 -3.99 -2.10 14.16
C GLY A 297 -3.52 -3.57 14.15
N THR A 298 -4.42 -4.52 13.90
CA THR A 298 -4.05 -5.91 13.58
C THR A 298 -3.81 -6.03 12.08
N ALA A 299 -2.66 -6.56 11.70
CA ALA A 299 -2.30 -6.82 10.32
C ALA A 299 -2.59 -8.28 9.93
N PHE A 300 -2.93 -8.48 8.67
CA PHE A 300 -3.22 -9.76 8.05
C PHE A 300 -2.38 -9.93 6.79
N ALA A 301 -1.83 -11.12 6.58
CA ALA A 301 -1.09 -11.47 5.38
C ALA A 301 -1.56 -12.80 4.82
N GLY A 302 -2.02 -12.78 3.56
CA GLY A 302 -2.41 -13.98 2.82
C GLY A 302 -1.26 -14.52 1.97
N SER A 303 -1.11 -15.84 1.88
CA SER A 303 -0.04 -16.48 1.12
C SER A 303 -0.52 -17.42 0.01
N GLU A 304 0.40 -17.77 -0.89
CA GLU A 304 0.21 -18.72 -1.98
C GLU A 304 -0.13 -20.13 -1.49
N SER A 305 0.44 -20.56 -0.36
CA SER A 305 0.10 -21.86 0.27
C SER A 305 -1.24 -21.86 1.02
N GLY A 306 -1.98 -20.76 1.00
CA GLY A 306 -3.28 -20.61 1.66
C GLY A 306 -3.18 -20.23 3.14
N GLN A 307 -1.99 -19.84 3.63
CA GLN A 307 -1.86 -19.36 5.00
C GLN A 307 -2.49 -17.98 5.12
N LEU A 308 -3.15 -17.75 6.26
CA LEU A 308 -3.49 -16.41 6.74
C LEU A 308 -2.72 -16.17 8.03
N LEU A 309 -1.76 -15.26 7.98
CA LEU A 309 -1.01 -14.82 9.14
C LEU A 309 -1.62 -13.55 9.72
N THR A 310 -1.51 -13.40 11.04
CA THR A 310 -1.99 -12.27 11.82
C THR A 310 -0.89 -11.71 12.69
N ASN A 311 -0.85 -10.39 12.85
CA ASN A 311 0.03 -9.72 13.79
C ASN A 311 -0.73 -8.58 14.49
N SER A 312 -1.02 -8.77 15.78
CA SER A 312 -1.66 -7.78 16.65
C SER A 312 -0.66 -7.02 17.54
N GLY A 313 0.63 -7.07 17.21
CA GLY A 313 1.72 -6.45 17.98
C GLY A 313 2.63 -7.44 18.73
N SER A 314 2.26 -8.73 18.76
CA SER A 314 3.06 -9.81 19.38
C SER A 314 3.86 -10.64 18.37
N GLY A 315 3.97 -10.18 17.12
CA GLY A 315 4.59 -10.90 16.01
C GLY A 315 3.58 -11.71 15.19
N TRP A 316 4.04 -12.21 14.04
CA TRP A 316 3.22 -12.92 13.08
C TRP A 316 2.91 -14.35 13.51
N GLN A 317 1.63 -14.72 13.46
CA GLN A 317 1.12 -16.04 13.84
C GLN A 317 0.05 -16.50 12.85
N ALA A 318 -0.01 -17.81 12.57
CA ALA A 318 -1.08 -18.37 11.75
C ALA A 318 -2.45 -18.20 12.44
N SER A 319 -3.44 -17.72 11.70
CA SER A 319 -4.79 -17.41 12.21
C SER A 319 -5.73 -18.63 12.24
N GLY A 320 -5.25 -19.83 11.94
CA GLY A 320 -6.06 -21.04 11.88
C GLY A 320 -5.50 -22.08 10.93
N THR A 321 -6.38 -22.97 10.44
CA THR A 321 -6.05 -23.89 9.35
C THR A 321 -5.92 -23.13 8.03
N PRO A 322 -4.98 -23.52 7.15
CA PRO A 322 -4.86 -22.92 5.83
C PRO A 322 -6.15 -23.05 5.02
N PHE A 323 -6.39 -22.08 4.15
CA PHE A 323 -7.43 -22.13 3.15
C PHE A 323 -7.15 -23.24 2.12
N PRO A 324 -8.18 -23.72 1.38
CA PRO A 324 -8.01 -24.77 0.37
C PRO A 324 -7.22 -24.32 -0.88
N GLY A 325 -6.83 -23.05 -0.95
CA GLY A 325 -6.07 -22.45 -2.05
C GLY A 325 -5.35 -21.17 -1.60
N ALA A 326 -4.68 -20.51 -2.54
CA ALA A 326 -3.94 -19.28 -2.29
C ALA A 326 -4.87 -18.15 -1.82
N VAL A 327 -4.48 -17.43 -0.77
CA VAL A 327 -5.17 -16.20 -0.34
C VAL A 327 -4.62 -15.06 -1.19
N THR A 328 -5.33 -14.70 -2.26
CA THR A 328 -4.83 -13.80 -3.31
C THR A 328 -5.33 -12.37 -3.17
N ALA A 329 -6.41 -12.14 -2.41
CA ALA A 329 -6.92 -10.82 -2.11
C ALA A 329 -7.46 -10.76 -0.69
N LEU A 330 -7.18 -9.66 0.02
CA LEU A 330 -7.77 -9.35 1.33
C LEU A 330 -8.38 -7.96 1.28
N HIS A 331 -9.54 -7.80 1.90
CA HIS A 331 -10.20 -6.51 2.02
C HIS A 331 -10.85 -6.33 3.38
N ALA A 332 -10.56 -5.20 4.02
CA ALA A 332 -11.08 -4.82 5.32
C ALA A 332 -11.82 -3.48 5.19
N PRO A 333 -13.13 -3.49 4.87
CA PRO A 333 -13.89 -2.26 4.65
C PRO A 333 -14.21 -1.51 5.95
N ASP A 334 -14.16 -2.21 7.08
CA ASP A 334 -14.51 -1.67 8.38
C ASP A 334 -13.71 -2.35 9.50
N ALA A 335 -13.97 -1.94 10.74
CA ALA A 335 -13.25 -2.42 11.91
C ALA A 335 -13.62 -3.86 12.32
N GLN A 336 -14.56 -4.54 11.66
CA GLN A 336 -15.14 -5.80 12.11
C GLN A 336 -15.23 -6.87 11.01
N THR A 337 -14.96 -6.53 9.76
CA THR A 337 -15.14 -7.43 8.62
C THR A 337 -13.84 -7.62 7.86
N LEU A 338 -13.46 -8.87 7.64
CA LEU A 338 -12.37 -9.24 6.74
C LEU A 338 -12.91 -10.13 5.63
N TYR A 339 -12.70 -9.72 4.38
CA TYR A 339 -12.94 -10.56 3.21
C TYR A 339 -11.63 -11.17 2.72
N ALA A 340 -11.69 -12.43 2.31
CA ALA A 340 -10.59 -13.14 1.67
C ALA A 340 -11.05 -13.76 0.35
N GLY A 341 -10.40 -13.37 -0.74
CA GLY A 341 -10.50 -14.04 -2.04
C GLY A 341 -9.50 -15.19 -2.08
N VAL A 342 -10.00 -16.41 -2.26
CA VAL A 342 -9.19 -17.63 -2.25
C VAL A 342 -9.23 -18.27 -3.63
N SER A 343 -8.04 -18.47 -4.21
CA SER A 343 -7.85 -19.06 -5.54
C SER A 343 -7.33 -20.48 -5.39
N GLY A 344 -8.16 -21.47 -5.70
CA GLY A 344 -7.85 -22.88 -5.46
C GLY A 344 -8.19 -23.79 -6.64
N PRO A 345 -7.98 -25.12 -6.48
CA PRO A 345 -8.25 -26.09 -7.53
C PRO A 345 -9.72 -26.14 -7.99
N ALA A 346 -10.65 -25.69 -7.14
CA ALA A 346 -12.08 -25.63 -7.42
C ALA A 346 -12.51 -24.31 -8.10
N GLY A 347 -11.59 -23.38 -8.35
CA GLY A 347 -11.84 -22.03 -8.82
C GLY A 347 -11.66 -20.99 -7.72
N VAL A 348 -12.49 -19.95 -7.73
CA VAL A 348 -12.40 -18.81 -6.82
C VAL A 348 -13.52 -18.86 -5.80
N GLU A 349 -13.19 -18.66 -4.53
CA GLU A 349 -14.13 -18.57 -3.42
C GLU A 349 -13.91 -17.26 -2.65
N LEU A 350 -15.02 -16.66 -2.20
CA LEU A 350 -15.02 -15.50 -1.32
C LEU A 350 -15.40 -15.95 0.10
N TYR A 351 -14.52 -15.66 1.04
CA TYR A 351 -14.75 -15.87 2.47
C TYR A 351 -14.96 -14.53 3.16
N ALA A 352 -15.87 -14.51 4.14
CA ALA A 352 -16.09 -13.35 5.01
C ALA A 352 -15.93 -13.79 6.47
N ALA A 353 -15.12 -13.05 7.24
CA ALA A 353 -14.96 -13.23 8.67
C ALA A 353 -15.49 -12.02 9.44
N SER A 354 -16.20 -12.30 10.53
CA SER A 354 -16.34 -11.34 11.62
C SER A 354 -15.09 -11.36 12.49
N VAL A 355 -14.57 -10.18 12.78
CA VAL A 355 -13.32 -9.96 13.51
C VAL A 355 -13.66 -9.47 14.92
N THR A 356 -13.32 -10.26 15.94
CA THR A 356 -13.56 -9.91 17.34
C THR A 356 -12.24 -9.80 18.11
N GLY A 357 -12.17 -8.89 19.07
CA GLY A 357 -10.96 -8.68 19.89
C GLY A 357 -9.83 -7.91 19.20
N ALA A 358 -10.01 -7.44 17.97
CA ALA A 358 -9.19 -6.37 17.42
C ALA A 358 -9.44 -5.12 18.27
N ALA A 359 -8.47 -4.74 19.10
CA ALA A 359 -8.59 -3.51 19.87
C ALA A 359 -8.83 -2.37 18.89
N ALA A 360 -9.85 -1.54 19.13
CA ALA A 360 -9.98 -0.29 18.39
C ALA A 360 -8.79 0.58 18.77
N ALA A 361 -7.69 0.49 18.02
CA ALA A 361 -6.79 1.62 17.93
C ALA A 361 -7.67 2.78 17.46
N THR A 362 -7.83 3.81 18.28
CA THR A 362 -8.39 5.10 17.88
C THR A 362 -7.42 5.72 16.87
N GLY A 363 -7.40 5.15 15.67
CA GLY A 363 -6.58 5.55 14.54
C GLY A 363 -7.37 6.54 13.71
N GLY A 364 -7.28 7.82 14.08
CA GLY A 364 -7.11 8.80 13.02
C GLY A 364 -5.69 8.67 12.54
N THR A 365 -5.46 8.52 11.23
CA THR A 365 -4.16 8.83 10.64
C THR A 365 -3.86 10.26 11.06
N ALA A 366 -3.05 10.46 12.10
CA ALA A 366 -2.61 11.78 12.48
C ALA A 366 -1.93 12.34 11.22
N PRO A 367 -2.45 13.39 10.59
CA PRO A 367 -1.82 13.90 9.39
C PRO A 367 -0.43 14.40 9.81
N LEU A 368 0.57 14.21 8.93
CA LEU A 368 1.98 14.41 9.27
C LEU A 368 2.23 15.65 10.11
N PRO A 369 3.24 15.61 11.00
CA PRO A 369 3.72 16.82 11.63
C PRO A 369 4.07 17.82 10.52
N LEU A 370 3.51 19.02 10.59
CA LEU A 370 3.87 20.07 9.64
C LEU A 370 5.37 20.38 9.78
N ASP A 371 6.02 20.77 8.68
CA ASP A 371 7.44 21.11 8.68
C ASP A 371 7.69 22.62 8.53
N TYR A 372 8.77 23.10 9.13
CA TYR A 372 9.17 24.50 9.04
C TYR A 372 9.40 24.93 7.58
N LEU A 373 10.11 24.15 6.76
CA LEU A 373 10.52 24.57 5.43
C LEU A 373 9.35 24.61 4.44
N SER A 374 8.48 23.59 4.46
CA SER A 374 7.38 23.47 3.50
C SER A 374 6.13 24.25 3.92
N ASP A 375 5.81 24.29 5.21
CA ASP A 375 4.49 24.72 5.66
C ASP A 375 4.55 26.06 6.42
N LEU A 376 5.54 26.27 7.30
CA LEU A 376 5.62 27.51 8.09
C LEU A 376 6.39 28.65 7.40
N LYS A 377 7.54 28.35 6.78
CA LYS A 377 8.43 29.34 6.15
C LYS A 377 7.70 30.23 5.12
N PRO A 378 6.81 29.71 4.24
CA PRO A 378 6.06 30.54 3.31
C PRO A 378 5.18 31.59 4.02
N LEU A 379 4.62 31.25 5.19
CA LEU A 379 3.77 32.15 5.97
C LEU A 379 4.56 33.29 6.62
N LEU A 380 5.84 33.05 6.94
CA LEU A 380 6.72 34.03 7.57
C LEU A 380 7.11 35.17 6.64
N ALA A 381 6.87 35.06 5.33
CA ALA A 381 7.17 36.12 4.35
C ALA A 381 6.58 37.49 4.75
N GLY A 382 5.36 37.50 5.32
CA GLY A 382 4.71 38.71 5.83
C GLY A 382 5.39 39.34 7.06
N CYS A 383 6.23 38.59 7.77
CA CYS A 383 6.93 39.02 8.98
C CYS A 383 8.34 39.58 8.68
N VAL A 384 8.97 39.14 7.58
CA VAL A 384 10.38 39.43 7.24
C VAL A 384 10.67 40.91 7.13
N GLY A 385 9.80 41.70 6.50
CA GLY A 385 10.05 43.14 6.28
C GLY A 385 10.35 43.90 7.58
N CYS A 386 9.67 43.52 8.65
CA CYS A 386 9.86 44.06 9.99
C CYS A 386 11.00 43.37 10.75
N HIS A 387 11.04 42.03 10.71
CA HIS A 387 11.95 41.24 11.53
C HIS A 387 13.37 41.09 10.98
N ALA A 388 13.62 41.47 9.72
CA ALA A 388 14.98 41.54 9.16
C ALA A 388 15.67 42.90 9.43
N SER A 389 14.88 43.97 9.56
CA SER A 389 15.38 45.36 9.58
C SER A 389 15.37 46.01 10.97
N MET A 390 14.45 45.60 11.86
CA MET A 390 14.35 46.17 13.20
C MET A 390 15.21 45.43 14.22
N GLN A 391 15.78 46.16 15.17
CA GLN A 391 16.45 45.58 16.34
C GLN A 391 15.41 45.13 17.37
N THR A 392 14.91 43.91 17.21
CA THR A 392 14.01 43.26 18.18
C THR A 392 14.62 41.95 18.69
N GLY A 393 14.07 41.40 19.77
CA GLY A 393 14.48 40.09 20.30
C GLY A 393 14.12 38.89 19.41
N PHE A 394 13.42 39.11 18.30
CA PHE A 394 13.09 38.12 17.29
C PHE A 394 13.57 38.60 15.92
N ARG A 395 14.62 37.99 15.39
CA ARG A 395 15.27 38.43 14.14
C ARG A 395 15.22 37.33 13.10
N LEU A 396 14.73 37.68 11.91
CA LEU A 396 14.74 36.81 10.74
C LEU A 396 15.79 37.31 9.74
N SER A 397 16.37 36.42 8.96
CA SER A 397 17.28 36.75 7.88
C SER A 397 16.51 37.44 6.75
N SER A 398 17.21 38.30 6.01
CA SER A 398 16.61 38.98 4.85
C SER A 398 16.19 37.95 3.81
N GLY A 399 14.88 37.90 3.52
CA GLY A 399 14.30 36.98 2.55
C GLY A 399 14.18 35.53 3.02
N LEU A 400 14.33 35.25 4.32
CA LEU A 400 14.37 33.88 4.87
C LEU A 400 15.46 33.02 4.21
N SER A 401 16.65 33.61 4.10
CA SER A 401 17.82 33.06 3.40
C SER A 401 18.68 32.14 4.26
N ASP A 402 18.52 32.15 5.60
CA ASP A 402 19.20 31.24 6.53
C ASP A 402 18.17 30.39 7.29
N ASP A 403 17.79 29.27 6.68
CA ASP A 403 16.73 28.40 7.17
C ASP A 403 16.94 27.88 8.59
N ALA A 404 18.17 27.51 8.92
CA ALA A 404 18.49 27.00 10.25
C ALA A 404 18.43 28.12 11.29
N ALA A 405 18.99 29.30 11.00
CA ALA A 405 18.95 30.42 11.93
C ALA A 405 17.52 30.95 12.13
N ASP A 406 16.74 31.03 11.05
CA ASP A 406 15.37 31.52 11.08
C ASP A 406 14.44 30.55 11.82
N HIS A 407 14.57 29.25 11.58
CA HIS A 407 13.85 28.23 12.34
C HIS A 407 14.12 28.35 13.85
N GLN A 408 15.39 28.48 14.25
CA GLN A 408 15.75 28.64 15.66
C GLN A 408 15.20 29.94 16.26
N ALA A 409 15.21 31.03 15.50
CA ALA A 409 14.61 32.29 15.94
C ALA A 409 13.10 32.17 16.14
N VAL A 410 12.41 31.43 15.28
CA VAL A 410 10.97 31.16 15.35
C VAL A 410 10.64 30.25 16.53
N LEU A 411 11.40 29.18 16.75
CA LEU A 411 11.25 28.31 17.93
C LEU A 411 11.39 29.08 19.24
N GLY A 412 12.25 30.10 19.29
CA GLY A 412 12.34 31.00 20.45
C GLY A 412 11.09 31.84 20.73
N GLN A 413 10.12 31.86 19.82
CA GLN A 413 8.82 32.54 19.97
C GLN A 413 7.64 31.57 20.18
N VAL A 414 7.93 30.28 20.41
CA VAL A 414 6.94 29.22 20.53
C VAL A 414 6.95 28.65 21.96
N ASP A 415 5.75 28.37 22.48
CA ASP A 415 5.55 27.59 23.69
C ASP A 415 4.94 26.24 23.31
N LEU A 416 5.72 25.17 23.39
CA LEU A 416 5.27 23.81 23.03
C LEU A 416 4.31 23.23 24.07
N ALA A 417 4.32 23.72 25.32
CA ALA A 417 3.42 23.27 26.37
C ALA A 417 2.05 23.97 26.27
N GLN A 418 2.03 25.21 25.78
CA GLN A 418 0.81 25.97 25.50
C GLN A 418 0.84 26.55 24.07
N PRO A 419 0.63 25.71 23.03
CA PRO A 419 0.79 26.11 21.63
C PRO A 419 0.08 27.40 21.22
N ASP A 420 -1.19 27.54 21.61
CA ASP A 420 -2.06 28.68 21.32
C ASP A 420 -1.65 29.97 22.05
N ALA A 421 -0.97 29.85 23.19
CA ALA A 421 -0.40 30.97 23.94
C ALA A 421 0.97 31.44 23.41
N SER A 422 1.52 30.78 22.39
CA SER A 422 2.82 31.13 21.81
C SER A 422 2.91 32.61 21.45
N PRO A 423 4.00 33.32 21.83
CA PRO A 423 4.23 34.71 21.43
C PRO A 423 4.13 34.94 19.91
N LEU A 424 4.53 33.95 19.11
CA LEU A 424 4.37 33.97 17.66
C LEU A 424 2.90 34.14 17.26
N LEU A 425 1.99 33.29 17.77
CA LEU A 425 0.57 33.30 17.42
C LEU A 425 -0.17 34.48 18.01
N THR A 426 0.09 34.82 19.28
CA THR A 426 -0.62 35.91 19.97
C THR A 426 -0.29 37.27 19.35
N LYS A 427 0.93 37.47 18.86
CA LYS A 427 1.31 38.70 18.11
C LYS A 427 0.80 38.67 16.68
N ALA A 428 0.95 37.55 15.96
CA ALA A 428 0.54 37.43 14.56
C ALA A 428 -0.99 37.52 14.37
N SER A 429 -1.77 37.14 15.39
CA SER A 429 -3.22 37.30 15.40
C SER A 429 -3.72 38.65 15.90
N GLY A 430 -2.83 39.48 16.46
CA GLY A 430 -3.21 40.74 17.11
C GLY A 430 -3.89 40.57 18.48
N ALA A 431 -3.93 39.36 19.04
CA ALA A 431 -4.40 39.13 20.41
C ALA A 431 -3.56 39.90 21.44
N VAL A 432 -2.27 40.07 21.16
CA VAL A 432 -1.37 41.00 21.83
C VAL A 432 -0.92 42.06 20.82
N GLY A 433 -0.85 43.33 21.27
CA GLY A 433 -0.44 44.44 20.42
C GLY A 433 0.93 44.21 19.77
N HIS A 434 0.96 44.21 18.43
CA HIS A 434 2.15 44.04 17.63
C HIS A 434 2.24 45.15 16.57
N ALA A 435 3.35 45.89 16.54
CA ALA A 435 3.51 47.03 15.64
C ALA A 435 3.49 46.64 14.15
N GLY A 436 3.82 45.39 13.83
CA GLY A 436 3.74 44.82 12.48
C GLY A 436 2.32 44.44 12.03
N GLY A 437 1.29 44.64 12.87
CA GLY A 437 -0.09 44.26 12.59
C GLY A 437 -0.40 42.80 12.92
N ALA A 438 -1.50 42.29 12.36
CA ALA A 438 -2.04 40.97 12.63
C ALA A 438 -2.16 40.14 11.32
N PRO A 439 -1.05 39.62 10.76
CA PRO A 439 -1.06 38.90 9.50
C PRO A 439 -1.80 37.55 9.54
N TRP A 440 -1.97 36.94 10.72
CA TRP A 440 -2.59 35.62 10.90
C TRP A 440 -3.76 35.70 11.89
N ALA A 441 -4.88 36.29 11.45
CA ALA A 441 -6.06 36.43 12.30
C ALA A 441 -6.51 35.07 12.89
N THR A 442 -7.00 35.07 14.13
CA THR A 442 -7.53 33.86 14.76
C THR A 442 -8.63 33.24 13.88
N GLY A 443 -8.47 31.97 13.52
CA GLY A 443 -9.37 31.24 12.62
C GLY A 443 -8.97 31.29 11.14
N SER A 444 -7.91 31.99 10.77
CA SER A 444 -7.36 31.94 9.40
C SER A 444 -6.59 30.62 9.16
N ALA A 445 -6.40 30.28 7.88
CA ALA A 445 -5.65 29.09 7.50
C ALA A 445 -4.19 29.17 7.98
N GLU A 446 -3.58 30.35 7.90
CA GLU A 446 -2.21 30.61 8.34
C GLU A 446 -2.05 30.41 9.86
N TYR A 447 -3.01 30.92 10.64
CA TYR A 447 -3.04 30.71 12.10
C TYR A 447 -3.18 29.23 12.43
N ALA A 448 -4.07 28.51 11.75
CA ALA A 448 -4.28 27.08 11.95
C ALA A 448 -3.04 26.25 11.59
N THR A 449 -2.38 26.56 10.47
CA THR A 449 -1.13 25.91 10.04
C THR A 449 -0.01 26.15 11.05
N ALA A 450 0.18 27.40 11.49
CA ALA A 450 1.22 27.74 12.47
C ALA A 450 0.95 27.10 13.84
N LEU A 451 -0.30 27.13 14.32
CA LEU A 451 -0.70 26.49 15.58
C LEU A 451 -0.44 24.99 15.53
N ARG A 452 -0.80 24.36 14.42
CA ARG A 452 -0.60 22.93 14.25
C ARG A 452 0.88 22.54 14.17
N TRP A 453 1.69 23.29 13.43
CA TRP A 453 3.14 23.10 13.41
C TRP A 453 3.76 23.17 14.82
N ILE A 454 3.25 24.06 15.67
CA ILE A 454 3.66 24.15 17.08
C ILE A 454 3.22 22.91 17.87
N GLN A 455 1.96 22.49 17.71
CA GLN A 455 1.43 21.27 18.35
C GLN A 455 2.21 20.02 17.94
N ASP A 456 2.73 20.02 16.71
CA ASP A 456 3.56 18.96 16.12
C ASP A 456 5.03 19.02 16.58
N GLY A 457 5.38 19.94 17.50
CA GLY A 457 6.70 20.03 18.11
C GLY A 457 7.67 20.98 17.41
N GLY A 458 7.21 21.77 16.43
CA GLY A 458 8.03 22.76 15.74
C GLY A 458 9.09 22.14 14.82
N HIS A 459 8.72 21.10 14.07
CA HIS A 459 9.63 20.26 13.30
C HIS A 459 10.42 21.03 12.22
N PHE A 460 11.67 20.61 12.00
CA PHE A 460 12.56 21.11 10.94
C PHE A 460 13.36 19.97 10.33
N ASP A 461 12.93 19.54 9.16
CA ASP A 461 13.58 18.54 8.35
C ASP A 461 14.66 19.15 7.46
N LYS A 462 15.92 18.98 7.88
CA LYS A 462 17.09 19.45 7.13
C LYS A 462 17.22 18.80 5.74
N THR A 463 16.55 17.67 5.49
CA THR A 463 16.59 16.99 4.19
C THR A 463 15.76 17.71 3.12
N LEU A 464 14.85 18.61 3.51
CA LEU A 464 14.07 19.45 2.60
C LEU A 464 14.82 20.71 2.13
N LEU A 465 16.07 20.91 2.57
CA LEU A 465 16.91 21.99 2.07
C LEU A 465 17.24 21.77 0.58
N PRO A 466 17.20 22.82 -0.26
CA PRO A 466 17.63 22.70 -1.66
C PRO A 466 19.04 22.12 -1.74
N ALA A 467 19.23 21.09 -2.57
CA ALA A 467 20.54 20.53 -2.83
C ALA A 467 21.49 21.66 -3.26
N ALA A 468 22.61 21.81 -2.53
CA ALA A 468 23.60 22.84 -2.85
C ALA A 468 23.95 22.72 -4.33
N SER A 469 23.66 23.78 -5.10
CA SER A 469 24.02 23.82 -6.51
C SER A 469 25.53 23.66 -6.61
N ALA A 470 25.98 22.50 -7.11
CA ALA A 470 27.36 22.28 -7.44
C ALA A 470 27.73 23.31 -8.51
N THR A 471 28.47 24.33 -8.09
CA THR A 471 29.00 25.35 -9.01
C THR A 471 29.90 24.60 -10.00
N PRO A 472 29.67 24.67 -11.32
CA PRO A 472 30.55 24.02 -12.27
C PRO A 472 31.91 24.72 -12.23
N THR A 473 32.90 24.08 -11.62
CA THR A 473 34.30 24.48 -11.74
C THR A 473 34.72 24.28 -13.18
N THR A 474 34.77 25.37 -13.94
CA THR A 474 35.38 25.39 -15.27
C THR A 474 36.89 25.23 -15.09
N PRO A 475 37.56 24.25 -15.72
CA PRO A 475 39.01 24.20 -15.71
C PRO A 475 39.54 25.32 -16.62
N THR A 476 40.24 26.29 -16.05
CA THR A 476 41.03 27.25 -16.82
C THR A 476 42.28 26.56 -17.36
N THR A 477 42.33 26.35 -18.67
CA THR A 477 43.56 26.04 -19.41
C THR A 477 44.56 27.18 -19.26
N PRO A 478 45.82 26.94 -18.87
CA PRO A 478 46.85 27.97 -18.91
C PRO A 478 47.36 28.12 -20.35
N THR A 479 47.17 29.29 -20.95
CA THR A 479 47.94 29.75 -22.11
C THR A 479 49.23 30.39 -21.62
N THR A 480 50.37 29.78 -21.94
CA THR A 480 51.69 30.40 -21.80
C THR A 480 51.91 31.37 -22.96
N PRO A 481 52.35 32.63 -22.73
CA PRO A 481 52.79 33.50 -23.81
C PRO A 481 54.32 33.42 -24.00
N THR A 482 54.70 33.28 -25.28
CA THR A 482 56.02 33.51 -25.94
C THR A 482 57.20 32.64 -25.57
#